data_AF-A0A1Q8A7R4-F1
#
_entry.id   AF-A0A1Q8A7R4-F1
#
_cell.length_a   1.000
_cell.length_b   1.000
_cell.length_c   1.000
_cell.angle_alpha   90.00
_cell.angle_beta   90.00
_cell.angle_gamma   90.00
#
_symmetry.space_group_name_H-M   'P 1'
#
loop_
_entity.id
_entity.type
_entity.pdbx_description
1 polymer ?
#
loop_
_entity_poly.entity_id
_entity_poly.type
_entity_poly.pdbx_seq_one_letter_code
_entity_poly.pdbx_strand_id
1 'polypeptide(L)'
;MTASTGGQTKRVEDAFAEFNESWMVYWEAYVELQNQLYESVKAAREVSWLAATDTAKVAEINQAQRQLFASIPRRVDYAPLGQVTQNLDNALRRLNELQAALTAEKASCKRIEAAIDLLLDKASRTKQELQAVS
;
A
#
# COMPACT_ATOMS: atom_id res chain seq x y z
N MET A 1 18.36 1.43 -45.55
CA MET A 1 17.35 1.90 -44.57
C MET A 1 17.34 0.98 -43.33
N THR A 2 18.45 0.86 -42.60
CA THR A 2 18.59 -0.15 -41.51
C THR A 2 19.08 0.41 -40.18
N ALA A 3 19.56 1.66 -40.12
CA ALA A 3 20.03 2.28 -38.89
C ALA A 3 18.89 2.77 -37.97
N SER A 4 17.73 3.15 -38.53
CA SER A 4 16.60 3.69 -37.78
C SER A 4 15.95 2.66 -36.86
N THR A 5 15.84 1.41 -37.32
CA THR A 5 15.18 0.32 -36.58
C THR A 5 16.03 -0.12 -35.39
N GLY A 6 17.34 -0.29 -35.57
CA GLY A 6 18.25 -0.66 -34.48
C GLY A 6 18.33 0.38 -33.36
N GLY A 7 18.30 1.68 -33.71
CA GLY A 7 18.28 2.76 -32.72
C GLY A 7 16.92 2.94 -32.03
N GLN A 8 15.81 2.46 -32.61
CA GLN A 8 14.50 2.44 -31.95
C GLN A 8 14.38 1.26 -30.98
N THR A 9 14.84 0.07 -31.38
CA THR A 9 14.85 -1.11 -30.51
C THR A 9 15.66 -0.87 -29.23
N LYS A 10 16.88 -0.33 -29.36
CA LYS A 10 17.73 -0.04 -28.20
C LYS A 10 17.08 0.93 -27.20
N ARG A 11 16.39 1.96 -27.70
CA ARG A 11 15.67 2.92 -26.83
C ARG A 11 14.53 2.27 -26.03
N VAL A 12 13.85 1.29 -26.61
CA VAL A 12 12.80 0.54 -25.92
C VAL A 12 13.39 -0.39 -24.87
N GLU A 13 14.51 -1.04 -25.18
CA GLU A 13 15.26 -1.89 -24.24
C GLU A 13 15.78 -1.07 -23.05
N ASP A 14 16.40 0.07 -23.30
CA ASP A 14 16.89 1.00 -22.27
C ASP A 14 15.72 1.47 -21.37
N ALA A 15 14.58 1.84 -21.97
CA ALA A 15 13.39 2.24 -21.21
C ALA A 15 12.83 1.09 -20.34
N PHE A 16 12.84 -0.15 -20.81
CA PHE A 16 12.44 -1.29 -19.99
C PHE A 16 13.44 -1.60 -18.87
N ALA A 17 14.74 -1.39 -19.10
CA ALA A 17 15.76 -1.55 -18.05
C ALA A 17 15.54 -0.54 -16.92
N GLU A 18 15.40 0.75 -17.23
CA GLU A 18 15.10 1.81 -16.25
C GLU A 18 13.77 1.55 -15.51
N PHE A 19 12.78 1.05 -16.24
CA PHE A 19 11.49 0.68 -15.66
C PHE A 19 11.62 -0.46 -14.64
N ASN A 20 12.41 -1.49 -14.96
CA ASN A 20 12.66 -2.62 -14.05
C ASN A 20 13.41 -2.20 -12.79
N GLU A 21 14.41 -1.31 -12.91
CA GLU A 21 15.11 -0.76 -11.74
C GLU A 21 14.14 0.00 -10.82
N SER A 22 13.27 0.83 -11.41
CA SER A 22 12.24 1.56 -10.66
C SER A 22 11.22 0.62 -9.99
N TRP A 23 10.93 -0.52 -10.62
CA TRP A 23 10.01 -1.53 -10.10
C TRP A 23 10.55 -2.20 -8.84
N MET A 24 11.86 -2.44 -8.76
CA MET A 24 12.48 -3.00 -7.57
C MET A 24 12.39 -2.05 -6.37
N VAL A 25 12.65 -0.76 -6.59
CA VAL A 25 12.48 0.28 -5.55
C VAL A 25 11.03 0.32 -5.07
N TYR A 26 10.08 0.25 -6.00
CA TYR A 26 8.65 0.18 -5.66
C TYR A 26 8.33 -1.05 -4.79
N TRP A 27 8.83 -2.24 -5.14
CA TRP A 27 8.57 -3.44 -4.36
C TRP A 27 9.14 -3.40 -2.94
N GLU A 28 10.36 -2.89 -2.78
CA GLU A 28 10.97 -2.73 -1.46
C GLU A 28 10.11 -1.82 -0.57
N ALA A 29 9.74 -0.65 -1.10
CA ALA A 29 8.86 0.30 -0.41
C ALA A 29 7.47 -0.30 -0.10
N TYR A 30 6.90 -1.07 -1.03
CA TYR A 30 5.61 -1.73 -0.85
C TYR A 30 5.64 -2.76 0.30
N VAL A 31 6.68 -3.60 0.35
CA VAL A 31 6.85 -4.58 1.43
C VAL A 31 7.04 -3.89 2.77
N GLU A 32 7.87 -2.84 2.82
CA GLU A 32 8.07 -2.05 4.04
C GLU A 32 6.76 -1.42 4.52
N LEU A 33 6.00 -0.80 3.61
CA LEU A 33 4.70 -0.21 3.92
C LEU A 33 3.71 -1.26 4.46
N GLN A 34 3.62 -2.44 3.84
CA GLN A 34 2.75 -3.51 4.34
C GLN A 34 3.09 -3.93 5.78
N ASN A 35 4.38 -4.08 6.09
CA ASN A 35 4.83 -4.40 7.44
C ASN A 35 4.46 -3.29 8.43
N GLN A 36 4.66 -2.03 8.06
CA GLN A 36 4.36 -0.89 8.92
C GLN A 36 2.84 -0.69 9.13
N LEU A 37 2.03 -0.94 8.10
CA LEU A 37 0.57 -0.96 8.21
C LEU A 37 0.12 -2.05 9.19
N TYR A 38 0.72 -3.23 9.13
CA TYR A 38 0.41 -4.30 10.09
C TYR A 38 0.77 -3.91 11.53
N GLU A 39 1.98 -3.38 11.78
CA GLU A 39 2.40 -2.99 13.13
C GLU A 39 1.58 -1.82 13.68
N SER A 40 1.23 -0.82 12.86
CA SER A 40 0.37 0.28 13.29
C SER A 40 -1.06 -0.16 13.63
N VAL A 41 -1.66 -1.06 12.83
CA VAL A 41 -2.97 -1.66 13.13
C VAL A 41 -2.93 -2.49 14.41
N LYS A 42 -1.87 -3.27 14.62
CA LYS A 42 -1.65 -4.04 15.84
C LYS A 42 -1.52 -3.13 17.06
N ALA A 43 -0.75 -2.04 16.99
CA ALA A 43 -0.66 -1.06 18.07
C ALA A 43 -2.00 -0.36 18.34
N ALA A 44 -2.72 0.03 17.29
CA ALA A 44 -4.04 0.65 17.41
C ALA A 44 -5.04 -0.29 18.13
N ARG A 45 -4.98 -1.60 17.88
CA ARG A 45 -5.81 -2.59 18.57
C ARG A 45 -5.61 -2.56 20.08
N GLU A 46 -4.37 -2.52 20.56
CA GLU A 46 -4.04 -2.53 21.99
C GLU A 46 -4.58 -1.32 22.74
N VAL A 47 -4.80 -0.20 22.05
CA VAL A 47 -5.36 1.03 22.63
C VAL A 47 -6.83 1.27 22.26
N SER A 48 -7.42 0.45 21.40
CA SER A 48 -8.79 0.64 20.91
C SER A 48 -9.86 0.56 22.01
N TRP A 49 -9.56 -0.14 23.11
CA TRP A 49 -10.45 -0.19 24.28
C TRP A 49 -10.62 1.19 24.94
N LEU A 50 -9.63 2.08 24.84
CA LEU A 50 -9.72 3.45 25.38
C LEU A 50 -10.83 4.26 24.71
N ALA A 51 -11.16 3.96 23.45
CA ALA A 51 -12.24 4.62 22.72
C ALA A 51 -13.63 4.07 23.08
N ALA A 52 -13.70 2.96 23.81
CA ALA A 52 -14.93 2.29 24.10
C ALA A 52 -15.54 2.83 25.41
N THR A 53 -16.32 3.91 25.25
CA THR A 53 -17.06 4.56 26.36
C THR A 53 -18.24 3.73 26.86
N ASP A 54 -18.66 2.72 26.10
CA ASP A 54 -19.77 1.82 26.39
C ASP A 54 -19.59 0.46 25.69
N THR A 55 -20.38 -0.53 26.11
CA THR A 55 -20.29 -1.92 25.62
C THR A 55 -20.70 -2.11 24.17
N ALA A 56 -21.56 -1.24 23.61
CA ALA A 56 -21.97 -1.31 22.22
C ALA A 56 -20.82 -0.90 21.29
N LYS A 57 -20.11 0.19 21.62
CA LYS A 57 -18.90 0.61 20.90
C LYS A 57 -17.78 -0.42 20.97
N VAL A 58 -17.61 -1.11 22.11
CA VAL A 58 -16.67 -2.25 22.20
C VAL A 58 -17.00 -3.30 21.14
N ALA A 59 -18.28 -3.66 20.98
CA ALA A 59 -18.71 -4.67 20.02
C ALA A 59 -18.46 -4.25 18.57
N GLU A 60 -18.76 -3.00 18.21
CA GLU A 60 -18.50 -2.42 16.88
C GLU A 60 -17.01 -2.42 16.55
N ILE A 61 -16.17 -1.94 17.48
CA ILE A 61 -14.70 -1.93 17.33
C ILE A 61 -14.19 -3.36 17.11
N ASN A 62 -14.67 -4.33 17.89
CA ASN A 62 -14.28 -5.73 17.76
C ASN A 62 -14.71 -6.32 16.40
N GLN A 63 -15.90 -5.99 15.91
CA GLN A 63 -16.37 -6.45 14.61
C GLN A 63 -15.51 -5.87 13.48
N ALA A 64 -15.23 -4.56 13.51
CA ALA A 64 -14.39 -3.90 12.53
C ALA A 64 -12.97 -4.48 12.51
N GLN A 65 -12.37 -4.72 13.69
CA GLN A 65 -11.07 -5.37 13.80
C GLN A 65 -11.08 -6.78 13.20
N ARG A 66 -12.09 -7.60 13.50
CA ARG A 66 -12.21 -8.95 12.93
C ARG A 66 -12.28 -8.93 11.41
N GLN A 67 -13.10 -8.03 10.84
CA GLN A 67 -13.21 -7.87 9.39
C GLN A 67 -11.88 -7.43 8.77
N LEU A 68 -11.21 -6.45 9.39
CA LEU A 68 -9.89 -5.97 8.97
C LEU A 68 -8.89 -7.13 8.91
N PHE A 69 -8.66 -7.83 10.02
CA PHE A 69 -7.68 -8.92 10.08
C PHE A 69 -8.03 -10.14 9.21
N ALA A 70 -9.32 -10.37 8.92
CA ALA A 70 -9.73 -11.39 7.96
C ALA A 70 -9.43 -10.99 6.51
N SER A 71 -9.42 -9.69 6.22
CA SER A 71 -9.19 -9.14 4.87
C SER A 71 -7.71 -8.85 4.54
N ILE A 72 -6.82 -8.84 5.55
CA ILE A 72 -5.39 -8.62 5.31
C ILE A 72 -4.88 -9.74 4.40
N PRO A 73 -4.39 -9.42 3.18
CA PRO A 73 -3.87 -10.42 2.26
C PRO A 73 -2.70 -11.15 2.93
N ARG A 74 -2.82 -12.47 3.09
CA ARG A 74 -1.68 -13.31 3.45
C ARG A 74 -0.86 -13.48 2.18
N ARG A 75 0.38 -12.97 2.18
CA ARG A 75 1.43 -13.11 1.14
C ARG A 75 0.90 -13.41 -0.28
N VAL A 76 0.97 -12.41 -1.16
CA VAL A 76 0.59 -12.47 -2.58
C VAL A 76 0.94 -13.81 -3.24
N ASP A 77 0.00 -14.38 -4.00
CA ASP A 77 0.27 -15.55 -4.85
C ASP A 77 1.40 -15.22 -5.83
N TYR A 78 2.57 -15.80 -5.60
CA TYR A 78 3.71 -15.65 -6.49
C TYR A 78 3.46 -16.42 -7.78
N ALA A 79 3.32 -15.68 -8.90
CA ALA A 79 3.36 -16.26 -10.24
C ALA A 79 4.76 -16.03 -10.83
N PRO A 80 5.50 -17.08 -11.25
CA PRO A 80 6.80 -16.91 -11.89
C PRO A 80 6.68 -16.09 -13.19
N LEU A 81 7.60 -15.15 -13.42
CA LEU A 81 7.62 -14.30 -14.62
C LEU A 81 7.62 -15.10 -15.93
N GLY A 82 8.15 -16.32 -15.94
CA GLY A 82 8.14 -17.23 -17.10
C GLY A 82 6.76 -17.71 -17.54
N GLN A 83 5.70 -17.44 -16.77
CA GLN A 83 4.31 -17.74 -17.11
C GLN A 83 3.55 -16.52 -17.68
N VAL A 84 4.20 -15.35 -17.74
CA VAL A 84 3.59 -14.10 -18.24
C VAL A 84 3.87 -13.94 -19.73
N THR A 85 2.82 -13.67 -20.52
CA THR A 85 2.93 -13.50 -21.98
C THR A 85 3.83 -12.31 -22.35
N GLN A 86 4.84 -12.55 -23.19
CA GLN A 86 5.82 -11.54 -23.65
C GLN A 86 5.37 -10.75 -24.90
N ASN A 87 4.06 -10.76 -25.21
CA ASN A 87 3.55 -10.10 -26.42
C ASN A 87 3.57 -8.57 -26.26
N LEU A 88 4.40 -7.90 -27.07
CA LEU A 88 4.51 -6.44 -27.15
C LEU A 88 3.20 -5.74 -27.55
N ASP A 89 2.32 -6.40 -28.31
CA ASP A 89 1.00 -5.86 -28.68
C ASP A 89 0.13 -5.59 -27.44
N ASN A 90 0.36 -6.34 -26.36
CA ASN A 90 -0.31 -6.16 -25.08
C ASN A 90 0.47 -5.25 -24.10
N ALA A 91 1.71 -4.88 -24.41
CA ALA A 91 2.56 -4.12 -23.48
C ALA A 91 1.97 -2.75 -23.16
N LEU A 92 1.48 -2.02 -24.18
CA LEU A 92 0.82 -0.72 -23.97
C LEU A 92 -0.42 -0.84 -23.08
N ARG A 93 -1.27 -1.85 -23.31
CA ARG A 93 -2.45 -2.10 -22.47
C ARG A 93 -2.04 -2.39 -21.02
N ARG A 94 -1.05 -3.25 -20.79
CA ARG A 94 -0.56 -3.59 -19.45
C ARG A 94 0.07 -2.38 -18.74
N LEU A 95 0.80 -1.52 -19.46
CA LEU A 95 1.33 -0.28 -18.92
C LEU A 95 0.21 0.68 -18.50
N ASN A 96 -0.85 0.81 -19.30
CA ASN A 96 -2.02 1.62 -18.95
C ASN A 96 -2.76 1.08 -17.71
N GLU A 97 -2.93 -0.25 -17.63
CA GLU A 97 -3.52 -0.92 -16.47
C GLU A 97 -2.70 -0.65 -15.20
N LEU A 98 -1.38 -0.77 -15.29
CA LEU A 98 -0.47 -0.46 -14.20
C LEU A 98 -0.54 1.02 -13.80
N GLN A 99 -0.54 1.95 -14.75
CA GLN A 99 -0.68 3.38 -14.46
C GLN A 99 -1.98 3.71 -13.72
N ALA A 100 -3.09 3.09 -14.13
CA ALA A 100 -4.37 3.24 -13.46
C ALA A 100 -4.32 2.68 -12.02
N ALA A 101 -3.74 1.49 -11.85
CA ALA A 101 -3.57 0.87 -10.54
C ALA A 101 -2.70 1.72 -9.60
N LEU A 102 -1.52 2.18 -10.06
CA LEU A 102 -0.62 3.05 -9.30
C LEU A 102 -1.27 4.41 -8.96
N THR A 103 -2.10 4.94 -9.85
CA THR A 103 -2.86 6.18 -9.58
C THR A 103 -3.88 5.98 -8.46
N ALA A 104 -4.62 4.86 -8.48
CA ALA A 104 -5.57 4.52 -7.43
C ALA A 104 -4.87 4.23 -6.09
N GLU A 105 -3.72 3.53 -6.13
CA GLU A 105 -2.89 3.28 -4.96
C GLU A 105 -2.40 4.59 -4.34
N LYS A 106 -1.84 5.50 -5.14
CA LYS A 106 -1.40 6.82 -4.67
C LYS A 106 -2.52 7.60 -3.98
N ALA A 107 -3.74 7.55 -4.52
CA ALA A 107 -4.88 8.19 -3.88
C ALA A 107 -5.26 7.52 -2.55
N SER A 108 -5.14 6.20 -2.46
CA SER A 108 -5.37 5.44 -1.22
C SER A 108 -4.31 5.72 -0.16
N CYS A 109 -3.03 5.77 -0.53
CA CYS A 109 -1.93 6.15 0.38
C CYS A 109 -2.14 7.54 0.98
N LYS A 110 -2.60 8.52 0.20
CA LYS A 110 -2.96 9.86 0.72
C LYS A 110 -4.09 9.83 1.74
N ARG A 111 -5.09 8.95 1.56
CA ARG A 111 -6.17 8.80 2.55
C ARG A 111 -5.65 8.19 3.86
N ILE A 112 -4.72 7.24 3.75
CA ILE A 112 -4.05 6.65 4.92
C ILE A 112 -3.22 7.72 5.64
N GLU A 113 -2.43 8.51 4.91
CA GLU A 113 -1.65 9.63 5.46
C GLU A 113 -2.54 10.60 6.25
N ALA A 114 -3.64 11.07 5.66
CA ALA A 114 -4.58 11.95 6.34
C ALA A 114 -5.22 11.32 7.59
N ALA A 115 -5.49 10.01 7.56
CA ALA A 115 -6.02 9.29 8.72
C ALA A 115 -4.97 9.14 9.83
N ILE A 116 -3.70 8.92 9.47
CA ILE A 116 -2.58 8.87 10.42
C ILE A 116 -2.42 10.23 11.11
N ASP A 117 -2.41 11.33 10.35
CA ASP A 117 -2.31 12.69 10.91
C ASP A 117 -3.41 12.97 11.93
N LEU A 118 -4.65 12.59 11.60
CA LEU A 118 -5.78 12.71 12.52
C LEU A 118 -5.58 11.88 13.79
N LEU A 119 -5.13 10.62 13.66
CA LEU A 119 -4.87 9.75 14.81
C LEU A 119 -3.74 10.28 15.69
N LEU A 120 -2.68 10.84 15.11
CA LEU A 120 -1.58 11.46 15.86
C LEU A 120 -2.04 12.70 16.64
N ASP A 121 -2.88 13.55 16.04
CA ASP A 121 -3.51 14.69 16.72
C ASP A 121 -4.35 14.21 17.92
N LYS A 122 -5.21 13.20 17.70
CA LYS A 122 -6.06 12.67 18.78
C LYS A 122 -5.27 11.96 19.87
N ALA A 123 -4.28 11.15 19.53
CA ALA A 123 -3.42 10.49 20.50
C ALA A 123 -2.68 11.50 21.37
N SER A 124 -2.15 12.56 20.76
CA SER A 124 -1.47 13.66 21.46
C SER A 124 -2.39 14.36 22.46
N ARG A 125 -3.61 14.72 22.04
CA ARG A 125 -4.61 15.35 22.92
C ARG A 125 -5.03 14.43 24.06
N THR A 126 -5.37 13.17 23.77
CA THR A 126 -5.74 12.19 24.80
C THR A 126 -4.63 11.99 25.82
N LYS A 127 -3.36 11.97 25.38
CA LYS A 127 -2.21 11.89 26.28
C LYS A 127 -2.11 13.10 27.20
N GLN A 128 -2.29 14.31 26.68
CA GLN A 128 -2.28 15.54 27.48
C GLN A 128 -3.38 15.54 28.55
N GLU A 129 -4.60 15.15 28.18
CA GLU A 129 -5.73 15.05 29.10
C GLU A 129 -5.47 14.01 30.20
N LEU A 130 -4.95 12.82 29.83
CA LEU A 130 -4.59 11.78 30.81
C LEU A 130 -3.51 12.26 31.78
N GLN A 131 -2.53 13.03 31.31
CA GLN A 131 -1.47 13.61 32.15
C GLN A 131 -1.98 14.70 33.10
N ALA A 132 -3.05 15.39 32.74
CA ALA A 132 -3.64 16.44 33.59
C ALA A 132 -4.45 15.87 34.77
N VAL A 133 -4.89 14.61 34.67
CA VAL A 133 -5.70 13.92 35.69
C VAL A 133 -4.93 12.84 36.47
N SER A 134 -3.69 12.55 36.07
CA SER A 134 -2.77 11.61 36.74
C SER A 134 -1.86 12.33 37.73
#